data_AF-A0A9P7SQF8-F1
#
_entry.id   AF-A0A9P7SQF8-F1
#
_cell.length_a   1.000
_cell.length_b   1.000
_cell.length_c   1.000
_cell.angle_alpha   90.00
_cell.angle_beta   90.00
_cell.angle_gamma   90.00
#
_symmetry.space_group_name_H-M   'P 1'
#
loop_
_entity.id
_entity.type
_entity.pdbx_description
1 polymer ?
#
loop_
_entity_poly.entity_id
_entity_poly.type
_entity_poly.pdbx_seq_one_letter_code
_entity_poly.pdbx_strand_id
1 'polypeptide(L)'
;MPASPVPSGHFNVLYFANASSYTGRDHEAWPAPLPVARLFAELDSKYPGFKNKILASCMVTVNLEYVDATHVGDDTGSVIQEFDEVAIIPPVSSG
;
A
#
# COMPACT_ATOMS: atom_id res chain seq x y z
N MET A 1 -4.54 -13.51 19.66
CA MET A 1 -5.05 -14.16 18.44
C MET A 1 -4.01 -13.92 17.36
N PRO A 2 -3.37 -14.94 16.77
CA PRO A 2 -2.50 -14.69 15.62
C PRO A 2 -3.37 -14.15 14.49
N ALA A 3 -2.93 -13.04 13.89
CA ALA A 3 -3.57 -12.47 12.70
C ALA A 3 -3.69 -13.56 11.63
N SER A 4 -4.88 -13.68 11.03
CA SER A 4 -5.18 -14.67 10.00
C SER A 4 -4.03 -14.73 8.98
N PRO A 5 -3.48 -15.92 8.66
CA PRO A 5 -2.39 -16.02 7.70
C PRO A 5 -2.86 -15.43 6.39
N VAL A 6 -2.07 -14.49 5.83
CA VAL A 6 -2.27 -13.99 4.47
C VAL A 6 -2.39 -15.22 3.54
N PRO A 7 -3.45 -15.31 2.72
CA PRO A 7 -3.62 -16.45 1.82
C PRO A 7 -2.41 -16.56 0.89
N SER A 8 -1.98 -17.79 0.56
CA SER A 8 -0.86 -18.00 -0.37
C SER A 8 -1.08 -17.23 -1.68
N GLY A 9 -0.02 -16.62 -2.21
CA GLY A 9 -0.12 -15.73 -3.38
C GLY A 9 -0.76 -14.38 -3.09
N HIS A 10 -0.82 -13.93 -1.83
CA HIS A 10 -1.26 -12.58 -1.48
C HIS A 10 -0.18 -11.83 -0.71
N PHE A 11 -0.23 -10.51 -0.82
CA PHE A 11 0.52 -9.57 0.01
C PHE A 11 -0.46 -8.80 0.90
N ASN A 12 0.03 -8.22 1.99
CA ASN A 12 -0.80 -7.47 2.93
C ASN A 12 -0.61 -5.97 2.74
N VAL A 13 -1.70 -5.23 2.57
CA VAL A 13 -1.70 -3.77 2.56
C VAL A 13 -2.13 -3.28 3.93
N LEU A 14 -1.27 -2.51 4.59
CA LEU A 14 -1.50 -1.89 5.88
C LEU A 14 -1.87 -0.42 5.68
N TYR A 15 -3.00 -0.02 6.22
CA TYR A 15 -3.48 1.36 6.19
C TYR A 15 -3.38 1.97 7.58
N PHE A 16 -2.76 3.14 7.68
CA PHE A 16 -2.60 3.84 8.96
C PHE A 16 -3.35 5.19 8.96
N ALA A 17 -3.86 5.57 10.13
CA ALA A 17 -4.59 6.83 10.41
C ALA A 17 -5.62 7.25 9.34
N ASN A 18 -5.31 8.26 8.52
CA ASN A 18 -6.23 8.77 7.50
C ASN A 18 -6.49 7.73 6.39
N ALA A 19 -5.51 6.87 6.09
CA ALA A 19 -5.65 5.81 5.10
C ALA A 19 -6.65 4.76 5.58
N SER A 20 -6.57 4.31 6.85
CA SER A 20 -7.52 3.34 7.40
C SER A 20 -8.92 3.94 7.57
N SER A 21 -9.00 5.23 7.92
CA SER A 21 -10.27 5.97 7.95
C SER A 21 -10.91 6.08 6.56
N TYR A 22 -10.10 6.18 5.51
CA TYR A 22 -10.57 6.29 4.13
C TYR A 22 -11.03 4.95 3.55
N THR A 23 -10.28 3.88 3.79
CA THR A 23 -10.62 2.53 3.32
C THR A 23 -11.63 1.82 4.23
N GLY A 24 -11.81 2.31 5.45
CA GLY A 24 -12.63 1.70 6.49
C GLY A 24 -12.03 0.42 7.08
N ARG A 25 -10.72 0.19 6.89
CA ARG A 25 -10.01 -1.03 7.33
C ARG A 25 -8.54 -0.75 7.60
N ASP A 26 -7.97 -1.41 8.61
CA ASP A 26 -6.56 -1.25 8.99
C ASP A 26 -5.62 -2.10 8.13
N HIS A 27 -6.09 -3.22 7.58
CA HIS A 27 -5.30 -4.05 6.67
C HIS A 27 -6.18 -4.77 5.63
N GLU A 28 -5.58 -5.20 4.53
CA GLU A 28 -6.24 -5.94 3.47
C GLU A 28 -5.28 -6.84 2.69
N ALA A 29 -5.66 -8.09 2.44
CA ALA A 29 -4.90 -9.00 1.59
C ALA A 29 -5.21 -8.76 0.10
N TRP A 30 -4.16 -8.63 -0.72
CA TRP A 30 -4.22 -8.34 -2.15
C TRP A 30 -3.46 -9.40 -2.95
N PRO A 31 -3.88 -9.71 -4.19
CA PRO A 31 -3.22 -10.74 -4.99
C PRO A 31 -1.80 -10.33 -5.38
N ALA A 32 -0.83 -11.19 -5.12
CA ALA A 32 0.54 -11.12 -5.59
C ALA A 32 0.75 -12.03 -6.82
N PRO A 33 1.74 -11.77 -7.69
CA PRO A 33 2.63 -10.61 -7.67
C PRO A 33 1.99 -9.35 -8.27
N LEU A 34 2.30 -8.18 -7.70
CA LEU A 34 1.81 -6.89 -8.20
C LEU A 34 2.96 -5.89 -8.38
N PRO A 35 3.15 -5.31 -9.59
CA PRO A 35 4.13 -4.23 -9.76
C PRO A 35 3.77 -3.02 -8.89
N VAL A 36 4.75 -2.43 -8.21
CA VAL A 36 4.52 -1.24 -7.37
C VAL A 36 3.92 -0.09 -8.18
N ALA A 37 4.33 0.07 -9.45
CA ALA A 37 3.75 1.06 -10.36
C ALA A 37 2.22 0.86 -10.56
N ARG A 38 1.73 -0.38 -10.49
CA ARG A 38 0.31 -0.73 -10.60
C ARG A 38 -0.45 -0.62 -9.29
N LEU A 39 0.22 -0.81 -8.15
CA LEU A 39 -0.37 -0.67 -6.81
C LEU A 39 -1.15 0.64 -6.66
N PHE A 40 -0.56 1.76 -7.07
CA PHE A 40 -1.20 3.08 -6.94
C PHE A 40 -2.46 3.21 -7.81
N ALA A 41 -2.44 2.64 -9.01
CA ALA A 41 -3.59 2.65 -9.91
C ALA A 41 -4.72 1.74 -9.41
N GLU A 42 -4.37 0.57 -8.87
CA GLU A 42 -5.31 -0.37 -8.26
C GLU A 42 -5.94 0.21 -6.99
N LEU A 43 -5.15 0.88 -6.13
CA LEU A 43 -5.63 1.60 -4.95
C LEU A 43 -6.63 2.68 -5.32
N ASP A 44 -6.34 3.49 -6.34
CA ASP A 44 -7.27 4.55 -6.77
C ASP A 44 -8.51 3.97 -7.45
N SER A 45 -8.38 2.85 -8.18
CA SER A 45 -9.51 2.16 -8.80
C SER A 45 -10.45 1.55 -7.76
N LYS A 46 -9.89 0.99 -6.67
CA LYS A 46 -10.66 0.39 -5.57
C LYS A 46 -11.21 1.46 -4.61
N TYR A 47 -10.46 2.53 -4.40
CA TYR A 47 -10.81 3.64 -3.52
C TYR A 47 -10.68 4.96 -4.32
N PRO A 48 -11.75 5.42 -4.98
CA PRO A 48 -11.70 6.57 -5.88
C PRO A 48 -11.12 7.81 -5.20
N GLY A 49 -10.03 8.36 -5.75
CA GLY A 49 -9.36 9.55 -5.22
C GLY A 49 -8.37 9.28 -4.07
N PHE A 50 -8.07 8.01 -3.75
CA PHE A 50 -7.08 7.63 -2.76
C PHE A 50 -5.70 8.19 -3.09
N LYS A 51 -5.32 8.22 -4.38
CA LYS A 51 -4.03 8.76 -4.80
C LYS A 51 -3.89 10.23 -4.46
N ASN A 52 -4.91 11.04 -4.74
CA ASN A 52 -4.83 12.48 -4.54
C ASN A 52 -5.11 12.91 -3.08
N LYS A 53 -5.88 12.12 -2.32
CA LYS A 53 -6.25 12.47 -0.94
C LYS A 53 -5.33 11.87 0.12
N ILE A 54 -4.83 10.65 -0.13
CA ILE A 54 -4.00 9.91 0.82
C ILE A 54 -2.55 9.92 0.34
N LEU A 55 -2.28 9.35 -0.83
CA LEU A 55 -0.90 9.19 -1.32
C LEU A 55 -0.19 10.51 -1.62
N ALA A 56 -0.92 11.60 -1.85
CA ALA A 56 -0.34 12.93 -2.02
C ALA A 56 0.41 13.44 -0.77
N SER A 57 0.04 12.95 0.42
CA SER A 57 0.62 13.36 1.70
C SER A 57 1.28 12.21 2.45
N CYS A 58 1.08 10.96 2.03
CA CYS A 58 1.56 9.75 2.70
C CYS A 58 2.73 9.11 1.96
N MET A 59 3.60 8.42 2.71
CA MET A 59 4.67 7.59 2.17
C MET A 59 4.16 6.15 2.00
N VAL A 60 4.68 5.44 1.00
CA VAL A 60 4.41 4.01 0.82
C VAL A 60 5.70 3.24 1.01
N THR A 61 5.62 2.15 1.77
CA THR A 61 6.73 1.22 1.93
C THR A 61 6.32 -0.19 1.52
N VAL A 62 7.30 -0.97 1.04
CA VAL A 62 7.17 -2.41 0.76
C VAL A 62 8.24 -3.11 1.57
N ASN A 63 7.89 -3.99 2.50
CA ASN A 63 8.80 -4.59 3.49
C ASN A 63 9.71 -3.57 4.20
N LEU A 64 9.14 -2.44 4.63
CA LEU A 64 9.86 -1.34 5.28
C LEU A 64 10.80 -0.54 4.35
N GLU A 65 10.89 -0.90 3.06
CA GLU A 65 11.63 -0.15 2.04
C GLU A 65 10.72 0.93 1.44
N TYR A 66 11.19 2.17 1.37
CA TYR A 66 10.42 3.25 0.74
C TYR A 66 10.32 3.06 -0.76
N VAL A 67 9.08 3.08 -1.27
CA VAL A 67 8.84 3.05 -2.71
C VAL A 67 8.41 4.41 -3.21
N ASP A 68 9.15 4.91 -4.18
CA ASP A 68 8.96 6.26 -4.68
C ASP A 68 7.76 6.31 -5.65
N ALA A 69 6.62 6.75 -5.12
CA ALA A 69 5.37 6.87 -5.87
C ALA A 69 5.41 7.96 -6.96
N THR A 70 6.46 8.78 -7.01
CA THR A 70 6.59 9.90 -7.95
C THR A 70 7.28 9.51 -9.26
N HIS A 71 8.00 8.38 -9.27
CA HIS A 71 8.72 7.87 -10.44
C HIS A 71 7.94 6.79 -11.20
N VAL A 72 6.62 6.98 -11.38
CA VAL A 72 5.71 6.04 -12.08
C VAL A 72 6.05 5.87 -13.59
N GLY A 73 7.10 6.53 -14.09
CA GLY A 73 7.56 6.43 -15.47
C GLY A 73 8.88 5.68 -15.67
N ASP A 74 9.62 5.41 -14.61
CA ASP A 74 10.84 4.60 -14.68
C ASP A 74 10.50 3.21 -14.15
N ASP A 75 10.89 2.18 -14.90
CA ASP A 75 10.71 0.77 -14.62
C ASP A 75 11.45 0.39 -13.32
N THR A 76 11.00 0.91 -12.18
CA THR A 76 11.34 0.41 -10.87
C THR A 76 10.73 -0.97 -10.83
N GLY A 77 11.47 -1.97 -11.33
CA GLY A 77 11.11 -3.39 -11.40
C GLY A 77 10.85 -4.04 -10.03
N SER A 78 10.55 -3.24 -9.01
CA SER A 78 10.01 -3.61 -7.72
C SER A 78 8.62 -4.20 -7.92
N VAL A 79 8.57 -5.53 -7.83
CA VAL A 79 7.34 -6.32 -7.84
C VAL A 79 7.07 -6.75 -6.41
N ILE A 80 5.87 -6.47 -5.92
CA ILE A 80 5.38 -6.94 -4.63
C ILE A 80 5.10 -8.43 -4.77
N GLN A 81 5.77 -9.24 -3.97
CA GLN A 81 5.68 -10.70 -3.95
C GLN A 81 4.67 -11.19 -2.91
N GLU A 82 4.45 -12.50 -2.89
CA GLU A 82 3.65 -13.11 -1.83
C GLU A 82 4.29 -12.90 -0.46
N PHE A 83 3.45 -12.72 0.56
CA PHE A 83 3.83 -12.41 1.94
C PHE A 83 4.48 -11.04 2.16
N ASP A 84 4.65 -10.23 1.12
CA ASP A 84 5.12 -8.86 1.29
C ASP A 84 4.12 -8.01 2.08
N GLU A 85 4.66 -7.02 2.79
CA GLU A 85 3.88 -6.04 3.52
C GLU A 85 4.02 -4.65 2.90
N VAL A 86 2.90 -4.06 2.49
CA VAL A 86 2.83 -2.73 1.90
C VAL A 86 2.18 -1.79 2.90
N ALA A 87 2.90 -0.81 3.43
CA ALA A 87 2.35 0.13 4.40
C ALA A 87 2.12 1.51 3.79
N ILE A 88 0.92 2.07 3.98
CA ILE A 88 0.59 3.46 3.67
C ILE A 88 0.80 4.28 4.96
N ILE A 89 1.94 4.94 5.06
CA ILE A 89 2.39 5.65 6.24
C ILE A 89 2.06 7.15 6.10
N PRO A 90 1.10 7.69 6.85
CA PRO A 90 0.81 9.11 6.87
C PRO A 90 1.99 9.91 7.43
N PRO A 91 2.10 11.20 7.10
CA PRO A 91 3.16 12.04 7.63
C PRO A 91 3.02 12.04 9.15
N VAL A 92 4.10 11.72 9.86
CA VAL A 92 4.07 11.58 11.32
C VAL A 92 3.66 12.90 11.95
N SER A 93 2.39 13.02 12.35
CA SER A 93 1.98 14.02 13.32
C SER A 93 2.44 13.49 14.67
N SER A 94 3.66 13.87 15.07
CA SER A 94 4.11 13.75 16.46
C SER A 94 3.07 14.45 17.33
N GLY A 95 2.16 13.68 17.91
CA GLY A 95 1.28 14.11 18.98
C GLY A 95 2.06 14.20 20.28
#